data_AF-A0A5F2B5X6-F1
#
_entry.id   AF-A0A5F2B5X6-F1
#
_cell.length_a   1.000
_cell.length_b   1.000
_cell.length_c   1.000
_cell.angle_alpha   90.00
_cell.angle_beta   90.00
_cell.angle_gamma   90.00
#
_symmetry.space_group_name_H-M   'P 1'
#
loop_
_entity.id
_entity.type
_entity.pdbx_description
1 polymer ?
#
loop_
_entity_poly.entity_id
_entity_poly.type
_entity_poly.pdbx_seq_one_letter_code
_entity_poly.pdbx_strand_id
1 'polypeptide(L)'
;MKTVKKTETPSLDGSYVLIDSGDFRKLEQIGPYTIIRPSPVSAWPATKPNLWKNVHGEYVRSDKGGGAWTWNKKVDEEFYIQILEYSIKIKFTPFGHLGIFAEQLENWKKIQKLSAGLKKEEEVLNLFAYSGISTLAVLDGGASACHLDSSKGMVDWARDNATASGLADKKVRWMVEDVLKFLKREIKRGKDYRGFILDPPTFGRGASGEVFKIEKDLPELMDLLMQLCDNKPDFIVLTCHSTGFSPLALQRILEGRIRNKGRFHLGELSIPEESGRLYPAGSNCIYVSERLSL
;
A
#
# COMPACT_ATOMS: atom_id res chain seq x y z
N MET A 1 12.61 0.02 45.36
CA MET A 1 13.00 0.83 44.19
C MET A 1 13.84 -0.03 43.26
N LYS A 2 13.26 -0.55 42.17
CA LYS A 2 14.00 -1.28 41.14
C LYS A 2 14.39 -0.27 40.05
N THR A 3 15.69 -0.11 39.88
CA THR A 3 16.32 0.78 38.90
C THR A 3 15.92 0.31 37.51
N VAL A 4 15.07 1.10 36.83
CA VAL A 4 14.75 0.90 35.42
C VAL A 4 16.03 1.17 34.63
N LYS A 5 16.58 0.12 33.99
CA LYS A 5 17.64 0.28 33.01
C LYS A 5 17.11 1.20 31.91
N LYS A 6 17.72 2.37 31.79
CA LYS A 6 17.55 3.28 30.65
C LYS A 6 18.08 2.52 29.43
N THR A 7 17.18 1.89 28.68
CA THR A 7 17.49 1.29 27.39
C THR A 7 17.92 2.41 26.47
N GLU A 8 19.16 2.33 25.99
CA GLU A 8 19.71 3.20 24.96
C GLU A 8 18.72 3.26 23.79
N THR A 9 18.32 4.47 23.41
CA THR A 9 17.38 4.71 22.33
C THR A 9 18.00 4.22 21.02
N PRO A 10 17.41 3.27 20.28
CA PRO A 10 17.83 2.98 18.91
C PRO A 10 17.54 4.22 18.06
N SER A 11 18.56 4.74 17.39
CA SER A 11 18.47 5.93 16.55
C SER A 11 17.67 5.66 15.27
N LEU A 12 16.55 6.39 15.12
CA LEU A 12 15.67 6.60 13.95
C LEU A 12 15.11 5.36 13.21
N ASP A 13 13.77 5.27 13.20
CA ASP A 13 12.91 4.94 12.05
C ASP A 13 13.53 4.07 10.94
N GLY A 14 13.23 2.78 10.89
CA GLY A 14 13.75 1.93 9.81
C GLY A 14 13.49 0.46 10.02
N SER A 15 12.38 -0.02 9.51
CA SER A 15 12.12 -1.45 9.40
C SER A 15 12.32 -2.02 8.00
N TYR A 16 12.33 -1.14 7.00
CA TYR A 16 12.63 -1.48 5.63
C TYR A 16 13.60 -0.43 5.07
N VAL A 17 14.67 -0.89 4.43
CA VAL A 17 15.63 -0.03 3.73
C VAL A 17 15.93 -0.65 2.38
N LEU A 18 15.89 0.15 1.32
CA LEU A 18 16.46 -0.25 0.04
C LEU A 18 17.96 0.09 0.06
N ILE A 19 18.82 -0.93 0.12
CA ILE A 19 20.27 -0.75 0.25
C ILE A 19 20.90 -0.38 -1.09
N ASP A 20 20.57 -1.15 -2.13
CA ASP A 20 21.11 -0.98 -3.48
C ASP A 20 20.12 -1.56 -4.50
N SER A 21 20.22 -1.11 -5.74
CA SER A 21 19.47 -1.67 -6.85
C SER A 21 20.31 -1.67 -8.12
N GLY A 22 20.09 -2.67 -8.96
CA GLY A 22 20.80 -2.84 -10.21
C GLY A 22 20.76 -4.27 -10.71
N ASP A 23 21.17 -4.46 -11.96
CA ASP A 23 21.24 -5.75 -12.65
C ASP A 23 19.92 -6.53 -12.54
N PHE A 24 18.81 -5.82 -12.75
CA PHE A 24 17.43 -6.30 -12.65
C PHE A 24 17.03 -6.86 -11.28
N ARG A 25 17.71 -6.45 -10.21
CA ARG A 25 17.48 -6.88 -8.84
C ARG A 25 17.51 -5.70 -7.87
N LYS A 26 17.04 -5.95 -6.66
CA LYS A 26 17.14 -5.01 -5.54
C LYS A 26 17.58 -5.74 -4.28
N LEU A 27 18.44 -5.07 -3.52
CA LEU A 27 18.97 -5.49 -2.23
C LEU A 27 18.26 -4.70 -1.13
N GLU A 28 17.53 -5.40 -0.29
CA GLU A 28 16.63 -4.80 0.70
C GLU A 28 17.01 -5.30 2.10
N GLN A 29 16.98 -4.41 3.09
CA GLN A 29 16.91 -4.78 4.50
C GLN A 29 15.44 -4.80 4.91
N ILE A 30 14.97 -5.90 5.50
CA ILE A 30 13.64 -6.04 6.10
C ILE A 30 13.79 -6.60 7.52
N GLY A 31 13.55 -5.75 8.52
CA GLY A 31 13.88 -6.05 9.92
C GLY A 31 15.34 -6.50 10.06
N PRO A 32 15.63 -7.68 10.64
CA PRO A 32 16.99 -8.18 10.81
C PRO A 32 17.60 -8.78 9.53
N TYR A 33 16.85 -8.89 8.43
CA TYR A 33 17.24 -9.68 7.26
C TYR A 33 17.54 -8.84 6.02
N THR A 34 18.72 -9.06 5.45
CA THR A 34 19.07 -8.63 4.10
C THR A 34 18.59 -9.65 3.07
N ILE A 35 17.83 -9.22 2.07
CA ILE A 35 17.27 -10.07 1.02
C ILE A 35 17.50 -9.49 -0.37
N ILE A 36 17.52 -10.35 -1.38
CA ILE A 36 17.50 -9.96 -2.79
C ILE A 36 16.15 -10.31 -3.40
N ARG A 37 15.56 -9.39 -4.16
CA ARG A 37 14.37 -9.66 -4.97
C ARG A 37 14.53 -9.16 -6.41
N PRO A 38 13.80 -9.74 -7.38
CA PRO A 38 13.79 -9.26 -8.75
C PRO A 38 13.20 -7.85 -8.85
N SER A 39 13.79 -7.05 -9.72
CA SER A 39 13.37 -5.69 -10.06
C SER A 39 13.54 -5.46 -11.57
N PRO A 40 12.50 -5.70 -12.38
CA PRO A 40 12.60 -5.51 -13.83
C PRO A 40 12.96 -4.09 -14.27
N VAL A 41 12.66 -3.09 -13.44
CA VAL A 41 12.96 -1.68 -13.72
C VAL A 41 14.43 -1.34 -13.51
N SER A 42 15.17 -2.12 -12.71
CA SER A 42 16.56 -1.84 -12.32
C SER A 42 17.58 -2.24 -13.39
N ALA A 43 17.39 -1.78 -14.62
CA ALA A 43 18.24 -2.03 -15.78
C ALA A 43 19.53 -1.16 -15.77
N TRP A 44 20.17 -1.03 -14.62
CA TRP A 44 21.40 -0.27 -14.39
C TRP A 44 22.37 -1.08 -13.52
N PRO A 45 23.68 -0.80 -13.51
CA PRO A 45 24.62 -1.53 -12.66
C PRO A 45 24.37 -1.30 -11.16
N ALA A 46 24.59 -2.35 -10.35
CA ALA A 46 24.64 -2.23 -8.90
C ALA A 46 25.80 -1.32 -8.46
N THR A 47 25.59 -0.50 -7.43
CA THR A 47 26.61 0.48 -6.99
C THR A 47 27.52 -0.06 -5.89
N LYS A 48 27.05 -1.04 -5.11
CA LYS A 48 27.80 -1.64 -4.00
C LYS A 48 27.90 -3.16 -4.14
N PRO A 49 28.55 -3.72 -5.18
CA PRO A 49 28.53 -5.17 -5.47
C PRO A 49 28.93 -6.10 -4.30
N ASN A 50 29.78 -5.62 -3.39
CA ASN A 50 30.20 -6.42 -2.23
C ASN A 50 29.06 -6.68 -1.22
N LEU A 51 28.08 -5.79 -1.10
CA LEU A 51 26.95 -5.97 -0.17
C LEU A 51 26.00 -7.11 -0.59
N TRP A 52 25.97 -7.44 -1.88
CA TRP A 52 25.11 -8.48 -2.44
C TRP A 52 25.58 -9.91 -2.15
N LYS A 53 26.83 -10.08 -1.66
CA LYS A 53 27.44 -11.42 -1.46
C LYS A 53 27.02 -12.13 -0.18
N ASN A 54 26.59 -11.39 0.85
CA ASN A 54 26.37 -11.91 2.21
C ASN A 54 24.93 -11.70 2.72
N VAL A 55 23.95 -12.00 1.85
CA VAL A 55 22.52 -11.84 2.14
C VAL A 55 21.93 -13.07 2.83
N HIS A 56 20.80 -12.89 3.51
CA HIS A 56 20.08 -14.00 4.14
C HIS A 56 19.38 -14.87 3.11
N GLY A 57 18.79 -14.28 2.08
CA GLY A 57 18.18 -15.05 1.00
C GLY A 57 17.83 -14.23 -0.23
N GLU A 58 17.47 -14.94 -1.29
CA GLU A 58 17.08 -14.39 -2.58
C GLU A 58 15.77 -15.02 -3.04
N TYR A 59 14.83 -14.20 -3.51
CA TYR A 59 13.63 -14.68 -4.17
C TYR A 59 13.91 -14.85 -5.67
N VAL A 60 13.73 -16.07 -6.17
CA VAL A 60 13.94 -16.40 -7.59
C VAL A 60 12.58 -16.66 -8.23
N ARG A 61 12.24 -15.88 -9.26
CA ARG A 61 11.01 -16.08 -10.04
C ARG A 61 11.15 -17.32 -10.95
N SER A 62 10.03 -18.02 -11.12
CA SER A 62 9.91 -19.10 -12.10
C SER A 62 9.33 -18.57 -13.41
N ASP A 63 9.85 -19.05 -14.54
CA ASP A 63 9.32 -18.72 -15.88
C ASP A 63 7.88 -19.22 -16.09
N LYS A 64 7.45 -20.20 -15.29
CA LYS A 64 6.07 -20.73 -15.31
C LYS A 64 5.11 -19.97 -14.37
N GLY A 65 5.57 -18.87 -13.78
CA GLY A 65 4.84 -18.10 -12.76
C GLY A 65 5.18 -18.54 -11.32
N GLY A 66 5.03 -17.61 -10.38
CA GLY A 66 5.45 -17.80 -8.99
C GLY A 66 6.98 -17.68 -8.80
N GLY A 67 7.51 -18.43 -7.83
CA GLY A 67 8.93 -18.44 -7.50
C GLY A 67 9.20 -19.15 -6.17
N ALA A 68 10.43 -19.04 -5.69
CA ALA A 68 10.83 -19.61 -4.41
C ALA A 68 11.93 -18.77 -3.76
N TRP A 69 11.97 -18.82 -2.43
CA TRP A 69 13.08 -18.26 -1.65
C TRP A 69 14.22 -19.27 -1.54
N THR A 70 15.43 -18.81 -1.79
CA THR A 70 16.68 -19.53 -1.51
C THR A 70 17.35 -18.88 -0.31
N TRP A 71 17.59 -19.64 0.76
CA TRP A 71 18.13 -19.13 2.02
C TRP A 71 19.58 -19.56 2.23
N ASN A 72 20.46 -18.59 2.47
CA ASN A 72 21.85 -18.81 2.87
C ASN A 72 22.00 -18.84 4.41
N LYS A 73 21.04 -18.24 5.12
CA LYS A 73 20.99 -18.12 6.58
C LYS A 73 19.57 -18.40 7.06
N LYS A 74 19.44 -18.82 8.32
CA LYS A 74 18.13 -19.00 8.94
C LYS A 74 17.41 -17.64 9.04
N VAL A 75 16.12 -17.66 8.72
CA VAL A 75 15.21 -16.53 8.90
C VAL A 75 13.96 -17.00 9.62
N ASP A 76 13.28 -16.07 10.29
CA ASP A 76 11.99 -16.31 10.89
C ASP A 76 10.90 -16.30 9.80
N GLU A 77 9.92 -17.19 9.92
CA GLU A 77 8.82 -17.31 8.95
C GLU A 77 7.89 -16.09 8.98
N GLU A 78 7.73 -15.52 10.17
CA GLU A 78 6.91 -14.36 10.45
C GLU A 78 7.58 -13.53 11.56
N PHE A 79 7.60 -12.22 11.37
CA PHE A 79 8.10 -11.26 12.35
C PHE A 79 7.44 -9.90 12.15
N TYR A 80 7.56 -9.02 13.13
CA TYR A 80 7.01 -7.68 13.07
C TYR A 80 8.10 -6.64 12.89
N ILE A 81 7.76 -5.58 12.19
CA ILE A 81 8.64 -4.45 11.97
C ILE A 81 7.88 -3.13 12.19
N GLN A 82 8.61 -2.06 12.48
CA GLN A 82 8.02 -0.74 12.73
C GLN A 82 8.01 0.14 11.47
N ILE A 83 6.85 0.45 10.90
CA ILE A 83 6.68 1.40 9.79
C ILE A 83 5.84 2.56 10.32
N LEU A 84 6.38 3.79 10.29
CA LEU A 84 5.75 4.92 11.01
C LEU A 84 5.51 4.51 12.48
N GLU A 85 4.34 4.83 13.04
CA GLU A 85 3.86 4.36 14.34
C GLU A 85 3.23 2.94 14.32
N TYR A 86 3.20 2.25 13.18
CA TYR A 86 2.55 0.94 13.02
C TYR A 86 3.50 -0.25 13.18
N SER A 87 3.03 -1.28 13.88
CA SER A 87 3.67 -2.59 13.96
C SER A 87 3.12 -3.49 12.86
N ILE A 88 3.95 -3.77 11.86
CA ILE A 88 3.57 -4.44 10.62
C ILE A 88 4.15 -5.85 10.57
N LYS A 89 3.27 -6.83 10.41
CA LYS A 89 3.65 -8.22 10.21
C LYS A 89 4.27 -8.42 8.82
N ILE A 90 5.41 -9.10 8.79
CA ILE A 90 6.14 -9.50 7.59
C ILE A 90 6.13 -11.02 7.45
N LYS A 91 5.98 -11.49 6.21
CA LYS A 91 6.20 -12.88 5.82
C LYS A 91 6.91 -12.96 4.49
N PHE A 92 7.83 -13.90 4.37
CA PHE A 92 8.44 -14.26 3.08
C PHE A 92 7.49 -15.19 2.31
N THR A 93 6.56 -14.62 1.53
CA THR A 93 5.54 -15.43 0.87
C THR A 93 6.09 -16.19 -0.34
N PRO A 94 5.43 -17.28 -0.77
CA PRO A 94 5.79 -18.00 -1.99
C PRO A 94 5.75 -17.16 -3.28
N PHE A 95 5.15 -15.96 -3.23
CA PHE A 95 5.05 -15.03 -4.37
C PHE A 95 6.07 -13.89 -4.31
N GLY A 96 6.91 -13.83 -3.27
CA GLY A 96 7.99 -12.86 -3.11
C GLY A 96 7.55 -11.48 -2.60
N HIS A 97 6.26 -11.28 -2.30
CA HIS A 97 5.79 -10.09 -1.59
C HIS A 97 5.98 -10.27 -0.08
N LEU A 98 6.18 -9.17 0.63
CA LEU A 98 6.56 -9.19 2.05
C LEU A 98 5.40 -8.85 3.00
N GLY A 99 4.25 -8.41 2.46
CA GLY A 99 3.18 -7.79 3.25
C GLY A 99 3.28 -6.27 3.31
N ILE A 100 4.26 -5.65 2.63
CA ILE A 100 4.43 -4.20 2.56
C ILE A 100 4.85 -3.73 1.16
N PHE A 101 4.50 -2.50 0.83
CA PHE A 101 4.96 -1.74 -0.34
C PHE A 101 5.52 -0.41 0.16
N ALA A 102 6.82 -0.37 0.44
CA ALA A 102 7.47 0.75 1.14
C ALA A 102 7.43 2.07 0.35
N GLU A 103 7.25 2.01 -0.96
CA GLU A 103 7.02 3.18 -1.82
C GLU A 103 5.74 3.95 -1.49
N GLN A 104 4.83 3.36 -0.71
CA GLN A 104 3.59 3.99 -0.25
C GLN A 104 3.78 4.85 1.02
N LEU A 105 4.99 4.89 1.61
CA LEU A 105 5.27 5.58 2.87
C LEU A 105 4.73 7.01 2.92
N GLU A 106 5.02 7.80 1.88
CA GLU A 106 4.55 9.19 1.79
C GLU A 106 3.03 9.27 1.57
N ASN A 107 2.42 8.28 0.93
CA ASN A 107 0.97 8.22 0.80
C ASN A 107 0.30 7.89 2.13
N TRP A 108 0.87 7.01 2.96
CA TRP A 108 0.31 6.73 4.29
C TRP A 108 0.30 7.97 5.18
N LYS A 109 1.39 8.75 5.21
CA LYS A 109 1.43 10.04 5.91
C LYS A 109 0.35 11.01 5.42
N LYS A 110 0.17 11.09 4.10
CA LYS A 110 -0.86 11.93 3.47
C LYS A 110 -2.27 11.45 3.81
N ILE A 111 -2.52 10.14 3.78
CA ILE A 111 -3.80 9.52 4.14
C ILE A 111 -4.16 9.82 5.59
N GLN A 112 -3.20 9.69 6.51
CA GLN A 112 -3.37 10.02 7.92
C GLN A 112 -3.78 11.48 8.09
N LYS A 113 -3.04 12.41 7.47
CA LYS A 113 -3.36 13.85 7.52
C LYS A 113 -4.73 14.18 6.92
N LEU A 114 -5.06 13.62 5.76
CA LEU A 114 -6.36 13.82 5.11
C LEU A 114 -7.51 13.28 5.96
N SER A 115 -7.31 12.10 6.57
CA SER A 115 -8.29 11.45 7.44
C SER A 115 -8.55 12.26 8.72
N ALA A 116 -7.53 12.92 9.27
CA ALA A 116 -7.66 13.83 10.42
C ALA A 116 -8.51 15.08 10.13
N GLY A 117 -8.68 15.46 8.86
CA GLY A 117 -9.58 16.53 8.45
C GLY A 117 -11.04 16.10 8.24
N LEU A 118 -11.34 14.80 8.29
CA LEU A 118 -12.71 14.28 8.17
C LEU A 118 -13.44 14.37 9.52
N LYS A 119 -14.79 14.36 9.45
CA LYS A 119 -15.62 14.22 10.65
C LYS A 119 -15.62 12.76 11.13
N LYS A 120 -15.84 12.54 12.42
CA LYS A 120 -15.79 11.22 13.06
C LYS A 120 -16.77 10.20 12.44
N GLU A 121 -17.90 10.67 11.92
CA GLU A 121 -18.94 9.86 11.29
C GLU A 121 -18.65 9.54 9.82
N GLU A 122 -17.72 10.26 9.20
CA GLU A 122 -17.33 10.06 7.81
C GLU A 122 -16.41 8.83 7.69
N GLU A 123 -16.64 8.06 6.62
CA GLU A 123 -15.94 6.80 6.35
C GLU A 123 -15.07 6.94 5.09
N VAL A 124 -13.87 6.35 5.16
CA VAL A 124 -12.94 6.23 4.03
C VAL A 124 -13.01 4.82 3.47
N LEU A 125 -13.16 4.70 2.15
CA LEU A 125 -13.16 3.42 1.45
C LEU A 125 -11.77 3.09 0.92
N ASN A 126 -11.16 2.02 1.42
CA ASN A 126 -9.88 1.50 0.93
C ASN A 126 -10.11 0.23 0.11
N LEU A 127 -9.80 0.28 -1.19
CA LEU A 127 -10.01 -0.81 -2.15
C LEU A 127 -8.69 -1.43 -2.57
N PHE A 128 -8.71 -2.74 -2.84
CA PHE A 128 -7.49 -3.53 -3.07
C PHE A 128 -6.52 -3.38 -1.90
N ALA A 129 -7.09 -3.42 -0.70
CA ALA A 129 -6.49 -2.85 0.49
C ALA A 129 -5.32 -3.67 1.06
N TYR A 130 -5.11 -4.88 0.54
CA TYR A 130 -3.96 -5.73 0.84
C TYR A 130 -3.78 -5.95 2.36
N SER A 131 -2.57 -5.84 2.88
CA SER A 131 -2.24 -5.98 4.31
C SER A 131 -2.67 -4.78 5.17
N GLY A 132 -3.38 -3.81 4.59
CA GLY A 132 -4.14 -2.81 5.34
C GLY A 132 -3.38 -1.62 5.92
N ILE A 133 -2.14 -1.34 5.52
CA ILE A 133 -1.36 -0.21 6.08
C ILE A 133 -2.04 1.14 5.80
N SER A 134 -2.61 1.32 4.61
CA SER A 134 -3.45 2.49 4.29
C SER A 134 -4.71 2.57 5.17
N THR A 135 -5.28 1.42 5.56
CA THR A 135 -6.38 1.38 6.54
C THR A 135 -5.90 1.81 7.92
N LEU A 136 -4.71 1.41 8.37
CA LEU A 136 -4.14 1.88 9.63
C LEU A 136 -3.96 3.40 9.63
N ALA A 137 -3.44 3.96 8.54
CA ALA A 137 -3.30 5.41 8.37
C ALA A 137 -4.63 6.16 8.50
N VAL A 138 -5.73 5.61 7.96
CA VAL A 138 -7.07 6.18 8.14
C VAL A 138 -7.50 6.16 9.61
N LEU A 139 -7.33 5.02 10.28
CA LEU A 139 -7.76 4.83 11.67
C LEU A 139 -6.96 5.67 12.65
N ASP A 140 -5.65 5.83 12.39
CA ASP A 140 -4.76 6.67 13.18
C ASP A 140 -5.06 8.16 12.97
N GLY A 141 -5.39 8.56 11.74
CA GLY A 141 -6.00 9.86 11.44
C GLY A 141 -7.37 10.08 12.08
N GLY A 142 -7.95 9.09 12.77
CA GLY A 142 -9.18 9.23 13.55
C GLY A 142 -10.48 9.04 12.77
N ALA A 143 -10.42 8.78 11.47
CA ALA A 143 -11.58 8.47 10.64
C ALA A 143 -11.95 6.98 10.71
N SER A 144 -13.19 6.66 10.33
CA SER A 144 -13.61 5.27 10.16
C SER A 144 -13.23 4.74 8.78
N ALA A 145 -12.98 3.44 8.68
CA ALA A 145 -12.54 2.82 7.43
C ALA A 145 -13.46 1.68 6.97
N CYS A 146 -13.65 1.55 5.67
CA CYS A 146 -14.09 0.31 5.04
C CYS A 146 -12.93 -0.27 4.26
N HIS A 147 -12.38 -1.39 4.73
CA HIS A 147 -11.30 -2.14 4.10
C HIS A 147 -11.87 -3.23 3.20
N LEU A 148 -11.55 -3.21 1.91
CA LEU A 148 -11.96 -4.23 0.94
C LEU A 148 -10.75 -4.86 0.26
N ASP A 149 -10.66 -6.18 0.35
CA ASP A 149 -9.78 -7.00 -0.47
C ASP A 149 -10.50 -8.29 -0.87
N SER A 150 -10.17 -8.90 -2.02
CA SER A 150 -10.79 -10.16 -2.43
C SER A 150 -10.20 -11.37 -1.71
N SER A 151 -9.01 -11.24 -1.13
CA SER A 151 -8.30 -12.30 -0.43
C SER A 151 -8.61 -12.28 1.06
N LYS A 152 -9.29 -13.32 1.55
CA LYS A 152 -9.52 -13.51 2.99
C LYS A 152 -8.22 -13.47 3.80
N GLY A 153 -7.15 -14.08 3.27
CA GLY A 153 -5.85 -14.10 3.94
C GLY A 153 -5.22 -12.71 4.07
N MET A 154 -5.44 -11.81 3.10
CA MET A 154 -4.97 -10.42 3.20
C MET A 154 -5.80 -9.61 4.20
N VAL A 155 -7.12 -9.80 4.21
CA VAL A 155 -7.99 -9.14 5.21
C VAL A 155 -7.65 -9.60 6.63
N ASP A 156 -7.37 -10.89 6.83
CA ASP A 156 -6.92 -11.39 8.13
C ASP A 156 -5.53 -10.81 8.51
N TRP A 157 -4.61 -10.72 7.56
CA TRP A 157 -3.32 -10.03 7.78
C TRP A 157 -3.51 -8.56 8.17
N ALA A 158 -4.43 -7.86 7.53
CA ALA A 158 -4.76 -6.47 7.87
C ALA A 158 -5.33 -6.32 9.28
N ARG A 159 -6.16 -7.27 9.73
CA ARG A 159 -6.65 -7.33 11.12
C ARG A 159 -5.53 -7.57 12.12
N ASP A 160 -4.59 -8.46 11.80
CA ASP A 160 -3.44 -8.71 12.66
C ASP A 160 -2.55 -7.47 12.77
N ASN A 161 -2.35 -6.73 11.67
CA ASN A 161 -1.62 -5.47 11.65
C ASN A 161 -2.34 -4.38 12.47
N ALA A 162 -3.67 -4.29 12.38
CA ALA A 162 -4.45 -3.36 13.19
C ALA A 162 -4.33 -3.68 14.69
N THR A 163 -4.35 -4.97 15.04
CA THR A 163 -4.18 -5.43 16.43
C THR A 163 -2.79 -5.12 16.95
N ALA A 164 -1.74 -5.48 16.19
CA ALA A 164 -0.35 -5.24 16.56
C ALA A 164 -0.01 -3.74 16.67
N SER A 165 -0.73 -2.89 15.92
CA SER A 165 -0.57 -1.44 15.94
C SER A 165 -1.44 -0.74 16.99
N GLY A 166 -2.16 -1.48 17.85
CA GLY A 166 -3.02 -0.88 18.89
C GLY A 166 -4.27 -0.19 18.35
N LEU A 167 -4.71 -0.54 17.13
CA LEU A 167 -5.85 0.06 16.44
C LEU A 167 -7.07 -0.88 16.37
N ALA A 168 -7.06 -2.01 17.11
CA ALA A 168 -8.13 -3.01 17.08
C ALA A 168 -9.51 -2.45 17.48
N ASP A 169 -9.56 -1.49 18.41
CA ASP A 169 -10.81 -0.90 18.91
C ASP A 169 -11.35 0.23 18.02
N LYS A 170 -10.63 0.58 16.94
CA LYS A 170 -11.06 1.62 16.00
C LYS A 170 -12.12 1.07 15.06
N LYS A 171 -12.98 1.97 14.55
CA LYS A 171 -14.12 1.60 13.70
C LYS A 171 -13.66 1.25 12.27
N VAL A 172 -13.66 -0.03 11.94
CA VAL A 172 -13.36 -0.53 10.60
C VAL A 172 -14.31 -1.65 10.18
N ARG A 173 -14.81 -1.59 8.93
CA ARG A 173 -15.51 -2.70 8.28
C ARG A 173 -14.53 -3.48 7.43
N TRP A 174 -14.41 -4.77 7.69
CA TRP A 174 -13.51 -5.68 6.99
C TRP A 174 -14.29 -6.52 5.98
N MET A 175 -14.08 -6.27 4.69
CA MET A 175 -14.87 -6.85 3.61
C MET A 175 -14.01 -7.78 2.75
N VAL A 176 -14.52 -8.98 2.48
CA VAL A 176 -13.92 -9.96 1.56
C VAL A 176 -14.85 -10.14 0.37
N GLU A 177 -14.67 -9.36 -0.69
CA GLU A 177 -15.56 -9.37 -1.86
C GLU A 177 -14.84 -8.87 -3.13
N ASP A 178 -15.39 -9.20 -4.30
CA ASP A 178 -15.05 -8.51 -5.55
C ASP A 178 -15.41 -7.01 -5.49
N VAL A 179 -14.52 -6.18 -6.02
CA VAL A 179 -14.62 -4.72 -5.92
C VAL A 179 -15.88 -4.16 -6.61
N LEU A 180 -16.21 -4.62 -7.82
CA LEU A 180 -17.35 -4.08 -8.57
C LEU A 180 -18.68 -4.54 -7.96
N LYS A 181 -18.75 -5.80 -7.50
CA LYS A 181 -19.92 -6.32 -6.76
C LYS A 181 -20.15 -5.57 -5.46
N PHE A 182 -19.08 -5.36 -4.69
CA PHE A 182 -19.14 -4.61 -3.44
C PHE A 182 -19.67 -3.19 -3.65
N LEU A 183 -19.11 -2.44 -4.61
CA LEU A 183 -19.52 -1.07 -4.88
C LEU A 183 -21.00 -0.98 -5.30
N LYS A 184 -21.46 -1.86 -6.18
CA LYS A 184 -22.87 -1.93 -6.58
C LYS A 184 -23.80 -2.19 -5.39
N ARG A 185 -23.38 -3.02 -4.43
CA ARG A 185 -24.15 -3.28 -3.20
C ARG A 185 -24.18 -2.07 -2.28
N GLU A 186 -23.07 -1.36 -2.12
CA GLU A 186 -23.00 -0.16 -1.29
C GLU A 186 -23.85 0.97 -1.86
N ILE A 187 -23.85 1.16 -3.19
CA ILE A 187 -24.74 2.10 -3.88
C ILE A 187 -26.21 1.73 -3.61
N LYS A 188 -26.58 0.45 -3.76
CA LYS A 188 -27.94 -0.02 -3.48
C LYS A 188 -28.36 0.21 -2.02
N ARG A 189 -27.41 0.20 -1.09
CA ARG A 189 -27.62 0.46 0.35
C ARG A 189 -27.65 1.95 0.70
N GLY A 190 -27.42 2.84 -0.25
CA GLY A 190 -27.34 4.28 -0.02
C GLY A 190 -26.17 4.67 0.89
N LYS A 191 -25.04 3.96 0.79
CA LYS A 191 -23.82 4.29 1.52
C LYS A 191 -23.11 5.47 0.88
N ASP A 192 -22.53 6.33 1.72
CA ASP A 192 -21.75 7.50 1.30
C ASP A 192 -20.34 7.39 1.88
N TYR A 193 -19.35 7.79 1.09
CA TYR A 193 -17.95 7.83 1.49
C TYR A 193 -17.34 9.18 1.15
N ARG A 194 -16.45 9.66 2.00
CA ARG A 194 -15.81 10.98 1.81
C ARG A 194 -14.39 10.88 1.27
N GLY A 195 -13.69 9.80 1.58
CA GLY A 195 -12.34 9.52 1.09
C GLY A 195 -12.27 8.18 0.38
N PHE A 196 -11.45 8.10 -0.67
CA PHE A 196 -11.23 6.87 -1.42
C PHE A 196 -9.73 6.58 -1.57
N ILE A 197 -9.32 5.34 -1.34
CA ILE A 197 -7.95 4.86 -1.54
C ILE A 197 -8.02 3.67 -2.49
N LEU A 198 -7.23 3.70 -3.55
CA LEU A 198 -7.31 2.78 -4.69
C LEU A 198 -5.91 2.33 -5.10
N ASP A 199 -5.66 1.03 -5.02
CA ASP A 199 -4.42 0.41 -5.54
C ASP A 199 -4.73 -0.76 -6.50
N PRO A 200 -5.42 -0.50 -7.63
CA PRO A 200 -5.87 -1.56 -8.53
C PRO A 200 -4.69 -2.33 -9.15
N PRO A 201 -4.71 -3.68 -9.11
CA PRO A 201 -3.69 -4.48 -9.79
C PRO A 201 -3.89 -4.45 -11.31
N THR A 202 -2.84 -4.73 -12.07
CA THR A 202 -2.94 -4.92 -13.53
C THR A 202 -3.96 -6.00 -13.89
N PHE A 203 -3.88 -7.12 -13.17
CA PHE A 203 -4.79 -8.25 -13.26
C PHE A 203 -5.05 -8.78 -11.84
N GLY A 204 -6.33 -9.01 -11.52
CA GLY A 204 -6.76 -9.52 -10.23
C GLY A 204 -7.84 -10.57 -10.35
N ARG A 205 -8.05 -11.32 -9.26
CA ARG A 205 -9.19 -12.21 -9.09
C ARG A 205 -10.04 -11.78 -7.91
N GLY A 206 -11.35 -11.72 -8.11
CA GLY A 206 -12.35 -11.50 -7.07
C GLY A 206 -12.50 -12.73 -6.17
N ALA A 207 -13.23 -12.55 -5.07
CA ALA A 207 -13.36 -13.55 -4.01
C ALA A 207 -14.01 -14.86 -4.50
N SER A 208 -14.82 -14.80 -5.56
CA SER A 208 -15.47 -15.96 -6.19
C SER A 208 -14.88 -16.28 -7.57
N GLY A 209 -13.68 -15.77 -7.88
CA GLY A 209 -12.97 -16.02 -9.14
C GLY A 209 -13.29 -15.05 -10.28
N GLU A 210 -14.00 -13.95 -10.01
CA GLU A 210 -14.21 -12.85 -10.96
C GLU A 210 -12.87 -12.34 -11.47
N VAL A 211 -12.82 -11.87 -12.72
CA VAL A 211 -11.57 -11.34 -13.29
C VAL A 211 -11.65 -9.82 -13.31
N PHE A 212 -10.63 -9.18 -12.75
CA PHE A 212 -10.41 -7.74 -12.87
C PHE A 212 -9.20 -7.47 -13.76
N LYS A 213 -9.35 -6.57 -14.73
CA LYS A 213 -8.28 -6.06 -15.59
C LYS A 213 -8.34 -4.54 -15.61
N ILE A 214 -7.27 -3.89 -15.16
CA ILE A 214 -7.26 -2.42 -15.03
C ILE A 214 -7.61 -1.71 -16.35
N GLU A 215 -7.12 -2.20 -17.49
CA GLU A 215 -7.37 -1.60 -18.81
C GLU A 215 -8.84 -1.65 -19.25
N LYS A 216 -9.63 -2.58 -18.68
CA LYS A 216 -11.03 -2.77 -19.03
C LYS A 216 -11.97 -2.19 -17.97
N ASP A 217 -11.67 -2.48 -16.71
CA ASP A 217 -12.63 -2.34 -15.61
C ASP A 217 -12.42 -1.04 -14.81
N LEU A 218 -11.29 -0.34 -14.99
CA LEU A 218 -11.02 0.93 -14.31
C LEU A 218 -12.07 2.01 -14.58
N PRO A 219 -12.60 2.21 -15.82
CA PRO A 219 -13.66 3.19 -16.06
C PRO A 219 -14.92 2.92 -15.23
N GLU A 220 -15.40 1.68 -15.20
CA GLU A 220 -16.59 1.28 -14.42
C GLU A 220 -16.32 1.46 -12.91
N LEU A 221 -15.14 1.05 -12.44
CA LEU A 221 -14.72 1.26 -11.06
C LEU A 221 -14.82 2.73 -10.67
N MET A 222 -14.27 3.64 -11.48
CA MET A 222 -14.33 5.07 -11.20
C MET A 222 -15.76 5.63 -11.21
N ASP A 223 -16.62 5.18 -12.15
CA ASP A 223 -18.01 5.63 -12.22
C ASP A 223 -18.82 5.20 -10.98
N LEU A 224 -18.60 3.98 -10.48
CA LEU A 224 -19.26 3.49 -9.27
C LEU A 224 -18.79 4.25 -8.01
N LEU A 225 -17.50 4.57 -7.91
CA LEU A 225 -16.97 5.35 -6.79
C LEU A 225 -17.60 6.73 -6.72
N MET A 226 -17.77 7.39 -7.86
CA MET A 226 -18.37 8.72 -7.89
C MET A 226 -19.84 8.73 -7.52
N GLN A 227 -20.58 7.66 -7.82
CA GLN A 227 -21.96 7.52 -7.36
C GLN A 227 -22.06 7.47 -5.83
N LEU A 228 -21.05 6.90 -5.15
CA LEU A 228 -20.98 6.82 -3.69
C LEU A 228 -20.65 8.13 -2.98
N CYS A 229 -20.43 9.23 -3.71
CA CYS A 229 -20.12 10.54 -3.13
C CYS A 229 -20.73 11.71 -3.91
N ASP A 230 -21.73 11.46 -4.77
CA ASP A 230 -22.33 12.46 -5.69
C ASP A 230 -21.26 13.25 -6.49
N ASN A 231 -20.23 12.55 -6.97
CA ASN A 231 -19.07 13.13 -7.66
C ASN A 231 -18.29 14.18 -6.85
N LYS A 232 -18.47 14.25 -5.51
CA LYS A 232 -17.85 15.25 -4.63
C LYS A 232 -17.02 14.60 -3.50
N PRO A 233 -15.97 13.82 -3.84
CA PRO A 233 -15.07 13.25 -2.85
C PRO A 233 -14.32 14.37 -2.11
N ASP A 234 -13.91 14.14 -0.87
CA ASP A 234 -12.98 15.04 -0.18
C ASP A 234 -11.52 14.72 -0.47
N PHE A 235 -11.22 13.43 -0.67
CA PHE A 235 -9.96 13.04 -1.28
C PHE A 235 -10.07 11.74 -2.04
N ILE A 236 -9.17 11.57 -3.01
CA ILE A 236 -8.91 10.27 -3.66
C ILE A 236 -7.40 10.08 -3.68
N VAL A 237 -6.92 8.94 -3.21
CA VAL A 237 -5.54 8.48 -3.41
C VAL A 237 -5.57 7.33 -4.41
N LEU A 238 -5.11 7.58 -5.64
CA LEU A 238 -5.01 6.57 -6.69
C LEU A 238 -3.54 6.23 -6.94
N THR A 239 -3.16 4.98 -6.73
CA THR A 239 -1.84 4.45 -7.04
C THR A 239 -1.91 3.40 -8.13
N CYS A 240 -0.82 3.26 -8.90
CA CYS A 240 -0.75 2.27 -9.96
C CYS A 240 0.70 1.85 -10.23
N HIS A 241 0.95 0.54 -10.24
CA HIS A 241 2.22 -0.08 -10.61
C HIS A 241 2.20 -0.64 -12.05
N SER A 242 1.08 -0.51 -12.75
CA SER A 242 0.93 -0.99 -14.13
C SER A 242 1.63 -0.06 -15.12
N THR A 243 2.37 -0.63 -16.07
CA THR A 243 3.02 0.13 -17.15
C THR A 243 1.99 0.93 -17.96
N GLY A 244 2.34 2.14 -18.37
CA GLY A 244 1.49 3.02 -19.19
C GLY A 244 0.59 3.98 -18.41
N PHE A 245 0.46 3.82 -17.09
CA PHE A 245 -0.30 4.74 -16.24
C PHE A 245 0.63 5.77 -15.57
N SER A 246 0.99 6.82 -16.32
CA SER A 246 1.76 7.94 -15.77
C SER A 246 0.95 8.76 -14.76
N PRO A 247 1.59 9.61 -13.92
CA PRO A 247 0.86 10.46 -12.98
C PRO A 247 -0.15 11.38 -13.67
N LEU A 248 0.19 11.86 -14.88
CA LEU A 248 -0.72 12.66 -15.71
C LEU A 248 -1.92 11.84 -16.21
N ALA A 249 -1.71 10.59 -16.63
CA ALA A 249 -2.81 9.72 -17.03
C ALA A 249 -3.77 9.48 -15.85
N LEU A 250 -3.24 9.24 -14.65
CA LEU A 250 -4.03 9.08 -13.43
C LEU A 250 -4.85 10.35 -13.10
N GLN A 251 -4.27 11.55 -13.22
CA GLN A 251 -5.00 12.80 -13.07
C GLN A 251 -6.18 12.88 -14.04
N ARG A 252 -5.96 12.63 -15.33
CA ARG A 252 -7.01 12.72 -16.37
C ARG A 252 -8.15 11.73 -16.14
N ILE A 253 -7.87 10.56 -15.57
CA ILE A 253 -8.88 9.57 -15.17
C ILE A 253 -9.80 10.12 -14.08
N LEU A 254 -9.24 10.83 -13.09
CA LEU A 254 -9.98 11.43 -11.97
C LEU A 254 -10.75 12.70 -12.39
N GLU A 255 -10.11 13.59 -13.16
CA GLU A 255 -10.70 14.87 -13.60
C GLU A 255 -12.00 14.70 -14.38
N GLY A 256 -12.14 13.62 -15.16
CA GLY A 256 -13.34 13.38 -15.96
C GLY A 256 -14.63 13.14 -15.15
N ARG A 257 -14.52 13.09 -13.81
CA ARG A 257 -15.53 12.55 -12.91
C ARG A 257 -15.80 13.40 -11.68
N ILE A 258 -14.81 14.13 -11.18
CA ILE A 258 -14.92 14.92 -9.96
C ILE A 258 -15.59 16.27 -10.26
N ARG A 259 -16.58 16.66 -9.44
CA ARG A 259 -17.38 17.89 -9.63
C ARG A 259 -17.13 18.98 -8.59
N ASN A 260 -16.53 18.69 -7.44
CA ASN A 260 -16.12 19.72 -6.50
C ASN A 260 -14.72 20.25 -6.80
N LYS A 261 -14.47 21.50 -6.40
CA LYS A 261 -13.17 22.14 -6.53
C LYS A 261 -12.16 21.50 -5.59
N GLY A 262 -10.91 21.46 -6.05
CA GLY A 262 -9.81 20.86 -5.33
C GLY A 262 -8.49 20.97 -6.09
N ARG A 263 -7.48 20.25 -5.61
CA ARG A 263 -6.13 20.21 -6.18
C ARG A 263 -5.73 18.77 -6.47
N PHE A 264 -4.97 18.59 -7.54
CA PHE A 264 -4.33 17.32 -7.90
C PHE A 264 -2.85 17.38 -7.56
N HIS A 265 -2.37 16.38 -6.85
CA HIS A 265 -0.97 16.18 -6.51
C HIS A 265 -0.47 14.95 -7.25
N LEU A 266 0.39 15.18 -8.24
CA LEU A 266 0.96 14.14 -9.09
C LEU A 266 2.32 13.74 -8.53
N GLY A 267 2.64 12.45 -8.61
CA GLY A 267 3.95 11.96 -8.22
C GLY A 267 4.26 10.59 -8.78
N GLU A 268 5.54 10.26 -8.76
CA GLU A 268 5.99 8.89 -8.89
C GLU A 268 6.12 8.26 -7.51
N LEU A 269 5.67 7.01 -7.38
CA LEU A 269 6.00 6.21 -6.21
C LEU A 269 7.49 5.88 -6.30
N SER A 270 8.22 6.18 -5.24
CA SER A 270 9.65 5.92 -5.17
C SER A 270 10.07 5.47 -3.79
N ILE A 271 11.22 4.80 -3.74
CA ILE A 271 11.88 4.38 -2.51
C ILE A 271 13.25 5.05 -2.48
N PRO A 272 13.59 5.81 -1.43
CA PRO A 272 14.96 6.30 -1.27
C PRO A 272 15.90 5.12 -1.05
N GLU A 273 16.93 5.04 -1.88
CA GLU A 273 18.00 4.06 -1.77
C GLU A 273 19.12 4.62 -0.88
N GLU A 274 19.77 3.78 -0.09
CA GLU A 274 20.88 4.18 0.78
C GLU A 274 22.07 4.78 0.00
N SER A 275 22.19 4.49 -1.29
CA SER A 275 23.16 5.13 -2.18
C SER A 275 22.87 6.62 -2.47
N GLY A 276 21.71 7.13 -2.05
CA GLY A 276 21.21 8.48 -2.35
C GLY A 276 20.38 8.58 -3.63
N ARG A 277 20.18 7.47 -4.35
CA ARG A 277 19.32 7.40 -5.54
C ARG A 277 17.86 7.20 -5.15
N LEU A 278 16.95 7.49 -6.09
CA LEU A 278 15.53 7.14 -5.97
C LEU A 278 15.25 5.92 -6.84
N TYR A 279 14.64 4.90 -6.23
CA TYR A 279 14.15 3.73 -6.94
C TYR A 279 12.71 3.99 -7.42
N PRO A 280 12.41 3.86 -8.73
CA PRO A 280 11.06 4.03 -9.26
C PRO A 280 10.21 2.79 -9.00
N ALA A 281 9.00 2.97 -8.47
CA ALA A 281 8.10 1.87 -8.10
C ALA A 281 6.71 1.96 -8.76
N GLY A 282 6.30 3.12 -9.25
CA GLY A 282 4.97 3.30 -9.86
C GLY A 282 4.57 4.76 -9.95
N SER A 283 3.28 5.01 -10.13
CA SER A 283 2.71 6.36 -10.22
C SER A 283 1.60 6.56 -9.19
N ASN A 284 1.41 7.80 -8.76
CA ASN A 284 0.26 8.18 -7.96
C ASN A 284 -0.35 9.51 -8.42
N CYS A 285 -1.63 9.66 -8.12
CA CYS A 285 -2.34 10.92 -8.17
C CYS A 285 -3.24 11.03 -6.94
N ILE A 286 -3.13 12.16 -6.23
CA ILE A 286 -3.97 12.46 -5.07
C ILE A 286 -4.81 13.68 -5.38
N TYR A 287 -6.13 13.52 -5.36
CA TYR A 287 -7.07 14.63 -5.36
C TYR A 287 -7.41 15.03 -3.93
N VAL A 288 -7.47 16.33 -3.65
CA VAL A 288 -7.87 16.90 -2.35
C VAL A 288 -8.85 18.04 -2.59
N SER A 289 -10.04 17.98 -1.98
CA SER A 289 -11.05 19.04 -2.09
C SER A 289 -10.64 20.29 -1.31
N GLU A 290 -11.27 21.43 -1.59
CA GLU A 290 -11.06 22.67 -0.83
C GLU A 290 -11.46 22.57 0.66
N ARG A 291 -12.14 21.48 1.09
CA ARG A 291 -12.48 21.23 2.49
C ARG A 291 -11.28 20.78 3.32
N LEU A 292 -10.29 20.15 2.68
CA LEU A 292 -9.14 19.54 3.33
C LEU A 292 -7.84 20.27 2.96
N SER A 293 -6.79 19.98 3.72
CA SER A 293 -5.44 20.47 3.42
C SER A 293 -4.42 19.35 3.54
N LEU A 294 -3.46 19.35 2.60
CA LEU A 294 -2.35 18.40 2.54
C LEU A 294 -1.03 19.05 2.90
#